data_AF-A0A9D1XPV2-F1
#
_entry.id   AF-A0A9D1XPV2-F1
#
_cell.length_a   1.000
_cell.length_b   1.000
_cell.length_c   1.000
_cell.angle_alpha   90.00
_cell.angle_beta   90.00
_cell.angle_gamma   90.00
#
_symmetry.space_group_name_H-M   'P 1'
#
loop_
_entity.id
_entity.type
_entity.pdbx_description
1 polymer ?
#
loop_
_entity_poly.entity_id
_entity_poly.type
_entity_poly.pdbx_seq_one_letter_code
_entity_poly.pdbx_strand_id
1 'polypeptide(L)'
;MRFYIVIAVLSVLAGGLSAQTTIEEVLRSVEANNKDLRANTQLVRSQKIEAGLDNNLPDPSVTYSHLYGNKEGMGFTGEFIASQSFDFPSLYYQRRKLAKAKSAGFDRQSQSFRQQILLQAKEICLDLVLLNQQKRLLDIRLENAERLSALYATRLERGDANILETNKIDLELLNVRTEARMNETARQAKAHELATLNGGVAIEFTDTSYADVDEPLSFDALRGEALDADLSLRLLRDDQETARRQLKVNKAKGLPSFQLGYRMNPSSGGQRYNGFLVGISIPLFSNRNYVKQAKAQSHYTEMLLESTSFTVENELRRLYDQAVALKHSMDEYEKVLRSQNNLALLNKAIQSGQISMIEYFVDVTTYYQSVQNYLQLQNQYQKAMAQLYKYRL
;
A
#
# COMPACT_ATOMS: atom_id res chain seq x y z
N MET A 1 -55.84 28.08 4.21
CA MET A 1 -54.55 28.66 4.65
C MET A 1 -53.52 28.33 3.59
N ARG A 2 -52.94 29.34 2.94
CA ARG A 2 -52.00 29.17 1.82
C ARG A 2 -50.59 29.07 2.40
N PHE A 3 -49.94 27.92 2.24
CA PHE A 3 -48.55 27.72 2.61
C PHE A 3 -47.65 28.22 1.47
N TYR A 4 -46.83 29.23 1.74
CA TYR A 4 -45.80 29.71 0.83
C TYR A 4 -44.56 28.81 0.98
N ILE A 5 -44.15 28.18 -0.12
CA ILE A 5 -42.87 27.47 -0.23
C ILE A 5 -41.82 28.52 -0.60
N VAL A 6 -40.89 28.80 0.33
CA VAL A 6 -39.70 29.59 0.05
C VAL A 6 -38.62 28.64 -0.43
N ILE A 7 -38.35 28.67 -1.74
CA ILE A 7 -37.21 27.99 -2.37
C ILE A 7 -35.99 28.87 -2.16
N ALA A 8 -35.11 28.49 -1.23
CA ALA A 8 -33.79 29.08 -1.11
C ALA A 8 -32.87 28.46 -2.16
N VAL A 9 -32.65 29.18 -3.26
CA VAL A 9 -31.62 28.86 -4.25
C VAL A 9 -30.26 29.22 -3.63
N LEU A 10 -29.54 28.21 -3.16
CA LEU A 10 -28.14 28.32 -2.78
C LEU A 10 -27.28 28.26 -4.05
N SER A 11 -27.10 29.42 -4.67
CA SER A 11 -26.11 29.65 -5.72
C SER A 11 -24.70 29.56 -5.12
N VAL A 12 -24.07 28.39 -5.23
CA VAL A 12 -22.64 28.21 -5.00
C VAL A 12 -21.91 28.83 -6.19
N LEU A 13 -21.50 30.08 -6.04
CA LEU A 13 -20.44 30.69 -6.84
C LEU A 13 -19.14 29.97 -6.47
N ALA A 14 -18.75 28.98 -7.26
CA ALA A 14 -17.40 28.43 -7.26
C ALA A 14 -16.45 29.48 -7.84
N GLY A 15 -16.01 30.41 -6.99
CA GLY A 15 -14.81 31.17 -7.25
C GLY A 15 -13.63 30.21 -7.25
N GLY A 16 -12.93 30.12 -8.39
CA GLY A 16 -11.67 29.41 -8.53
C GLY A 16 -10.62 30.03 -7.62
N LEU A 17 -10.58 29.58 -6.38
CA LEU A 17 -9.36 29.55 -5.60
C LEU A 17 -8.65 28.28 -6.05
N SER A 18 -7.50 28.41 -6.73
CA SER A 18 -6.56 27.31 -6.85
C SER A 18 -6.12 26.94 -5.43
N ALA A 19 -6.87 26.06 -4.79
CA ALA A 19 -6.46 25.43 -3.56
C ALA A 19 -5.16 24.69 -3.88
N GLN A 20 -4.09 25.05 -3.17
CA GLN A 20 -2.84 24.31 -3.26
C GLN A 20 -3.11 22.90 -2.76
N THR A 21 -3.22 21.94 -3.68
CA THR A 21 -3.49 20.54 -3.35
C THR A 21 -2.27 19.95 -2.68
N THR A 22 -2.28 19.89 -1.35
CA THR A 22 -1.19 19.29 -0.59
C THR A 22 -1.12 17.79 -0.83
N ILE A 23 0.05 17.20 -0.59
CA ILE A 23 0.23 15.74 -0.69
C ILE A 23 -0.81 15.03 0.19
N GLU A 24 -1.11 15.55 1.38
CA GLU A 24 -2.10 14.97 2.30
C GLU A 24 -3.52 14.93 1.70
N GLU A 25 -3.93 15.96 0.96
CA GLU A 25 -5.22 15.98 0.26
C GLU A 25 -5.26 14.96 -0.88
N VAL A 26 -4.16 14.84 -1.63
CA VAL A 26 -4.01 13.83 -2.67
C VAL A 26 -4.13 12.42 -2.09
N LEU A 27 -3.45 12.14 -0.96
CA LEU A 27 -3.52 10.85 -0.28
C LEU A 27 -4.94 10.52 0.18
N ARG A 28 -5.69 11.48 0.73
CA ARG A 28 -7.10 11.28 1.11
C ARG A 28 -7.98 11.00 -0.10
N SER A 29 -7.75 11.70 -1.22
CA SER A 29 -8.47 11.44 -2.47
C SER A 29 -8.18 10.03 -2.98
N VAL A 30 -6.91 9.63 -3.04
CA VAL A 30 -6.49 8.29 -3.44
C VAL A 30 -7.13 7.24 -2.55
N GLU A 31 -7.08 7.41 -1.23
CA GLU A 31 -7.72 6.48 -0.29
C GLU A 31 -9.22 6.29 -0.57
N ALA A 32 -9.94 7.38 -0.86
CA ALA A 32 -11.37 7.34 -1.11
C ALA A 32 -11.73 6.71 -2.48
N ASN A 33 -10.89 6.91 -3.50
CA ASN A 33 -11.21 6.56 -4.88
C ASN A 33 -10.51 5.30 -5.42
N ASN A 34 -9.45 4.83 -4.76
CA ASN A 34 -8.66 3.70 -5.22
C ASN A 34 -9.52 2.42 -5.30
N LYS A 35 -9.54 1.80 -6.48
CA LYS A 35 -10.37 0.62 -6.76
C LYS A 35 -9.83 -0.64 -6.08
N ASP A 36 -8.52 -0.75 -5.92
CA ASP A 36 -7.89 -1.90 -5.27
C ASP A 36 -8.18 -1.90 -3.77
N LEU A 37 -8.21 -0.74 -3.10
CA LEU A 37 -8.63 -0.61 -1.70
C LEU A 37 -10.10 -1.02 -1.51
N ARG A 38 -10.98 -0.62 -2.45
CA ARG A 38 -12.39 -1.03 -2.43
C ARG A 38 -12.55 -2.54 -2.65
N ALA A 39 -11.78 -3.12 -3.57
CA ALA A 39 -11.75 -4.57 -3.80
C ALA A 39 -11.22 -5.33 -2.58
N ASN A 40 -10.12 -4.85 -1.99
CA ASN A 40 -9.53 -5.41 -0.78
C ASN A 40 -10.52 -5.41 0.39
N THR A 41 -11.32 -4.36 0.54
CA THR A 41 -12.37 -4.29 1.57
C THR A 41 -13.38 -5.44 1.43
N GLN A 42 -13.81 -5.77 0.21
CA GLN A 42 -14.72 -6.89 -0.04
C GLN A 42 -14.03 -8.25 0.16
N LEU A 43 -12.76 -8.37 -0.23
CA LEU A 43 -11.96 -9.58 0.00
C LEU A 43 -11.82 -9.87 1.51
N VAL A 44 -11.45 -8.86 2.30
CA VAL A 44 -11.30 -8.97 3.76
C VAL A 44 -12.65 -9.32 4.40
N ARG A 45 -13.75 -8.72 3.93
CA ARG A 45 -15.09 -9.09 4.38
C ARG A 45 -15.39 -10.57 4.08
N SER A 46 -15.07 -11.06 2.89
CA SER A 46 -15.23 -12.46 2.52
C SER A 46 -14.41 -13.38 3.42
N GLN A 47 -13.12 -13.09 3.60
CA GLN A 47 -12.21 -13.89 4.44
C GLN A 47 -12.66 -13.94 5.91
N LYS A 48 -13.22 -12.84 6.43
CA LYS A 48 -13.80 -12.80 7.78
C LYS A 48 -15.03 -13.69 7.91
N ILE A 49 -15.92 -13.69 6.90
CA ILE A 49 -17.08 -14.59 6.87
C ILE A 49 -16.59 -16.03 6.81
N GLU A 50 -15.66 -16.32 5.91
CA GLU A 50 -15.05 -17.65 5.74
C GLU A 50 -14.44 -18.19 7.04
N ALA A 51 -13.69 -17.35 7.76
CA ALA A 51 -13.10 -17.74 9.05
C ALA A 51 -14.15 -18.14 10.11
N GLY A 52 -15.39 -17.66 9.98
CA GLY A 52 -16.51 -18.00 10.86
C GLY A 52 -17.28 -19.27 10.45
N LEU A 53 -17.16 -19.74 9.20
CA LEU A 53 -17.95 -20.86 8.67
C LEU A 53 -17.66 -22.19 9.38
N ASP A 54 -16.42 -22.36 9.85
CA ASP A 54 -15.98 -23.58 10.55
C ASP A 54 -16.64 -23.78 11.93
N ASN A 55 -17.40 -22.82 12.44
CA ASN A 55 -18.00 -22.84 13.77
C ASN A 55 -19.51 -23.15 13.76
N ASN A 56 -19.95 -24.02 12.86
CA ASN A 56 -21.33 -24.49 12.78
C ASN A 56 -21.50 -25.89 13.39
N LEU A 57 -22.73 -26.19 13.80
CA LEU A 57 -23.11 -27.57 14.13
C LEU A 57 -23.08 -28.42 12.85
N PRO A 58 -22.70 -29.72 12.94
CA PRO A 58 -22.96 -30.67 11.87
C PRO A 58 -24.44 -30.66 11.47
N ASP A 59 -24.76 -31.01 10.23
CA ASP A 59 -26.16 -31.10 9.82
C ASP A 59 -26.89 -32.24 10.56
N PRO A 60 -28.19 -32.07 10.90
CA PRO A 60 -28.99 -33.16 11.42
C PRO A 60 -29.16 -34.24 10.36
N SER A 61 -29.23 -35.50 10.79
CA SER A 61 -29.50 -36.64 9.91
C SER A 61 -30.89 -37.20 10.17
N VAL A 62 -31.59 -37.51 9.08
CA VAL A 62 -32.87 -38.23 9.11
C VAL A 62 -32.73 -39.45 8.22
N THR A 63 -32.91 -40.64 8.82
CA THR A 63 -32.79 -41.93 8.15
C THR A 63 -34.09 -42.68 8.31
N TYR A 64 -34.61 -43.22 7.21
CA TYR A 64 -35.69 -44.19 7.24
C TYR A 64 -35.24 -45.46 6.52
N SER A 65 -35.37 -46.60 7.18
CA SER A 65 -35.18 -47.92 6.57
C SER A 65 -36.47 -48.71 6.67
N HIS A 66 -36.72 -49.53 5.64
CA HIS A 66 -37.87 -50.42 5.58
C HIS A 66 -37.39 -51.78 5.09
N LEU A 67 -37.66 -52.81 5.88
CA LEU A 67 -37.17 -54.17 5.67
C LEU A 67 -38.38 -55.13 5.62
N TYR A 68 -38.41 -55.96 4.58
CA TYR A 68 -39.47 -56.95 4.37
C TYR A 68 -38.97 -58.36 4.70
N GLY A 69 -39.81 -59.15 5.36
CA GLY A 69 -39.56 -60.55 5.63
C GLY A 69 -39.59 -61.42 4.36
N ASN A 70 -38.70 -62.41 4.27
CA ASN A 70 -38.64 -63.36 3.15
C ASN A 70 -39.25 -64.74 3.45
N LYS A 71 -39.83 -64.94 4.63
CA LYS A 71 -40.55 -66.15 5.02
C LYS A 71 -41.97 -65.81 5.44
N GLU A 72 -42.86 -66.77 5.29
CA GLU A 72 -44.24 -66.66 5.72
C GLU A 72 -44.31 -66.32 7.22
N GLY A 73 -45.12 -65.31 7.58
CA GLY A 73 -45.27 -64.82 8.95
C GLY A 73 -44.24 -63.78 9.44
N MET A 74 -43.18 -63.46 8.69
CA MET A 74 -42.16 -62.49 9.17
C MET A 74 -42.58 -61.01 9.11
N GLY A 75 -43.60 -60.65 8.33
CA GLY A 75 -44.11 -59.28 8.27
C GLY A 75 -43.11 -58.24 7.74
N PHE A 76 -43.19 -57.00 8.22
CA PHE A 76 -42.27 -55.90 7.91
C PHE A 76 -41.74 -55.26 9.20
N THR A 77 -40.56 -54.66 9.11
CA THR A 77 -40.03 -53.76 10.14
C THR A 77 -39.51 -52.50 9.49
N GLY A 78 -39.68 -51.36 10.15
CA GLY A 78 -39.06 -50.10 9.76
C GLY A 78 -38.22 -49.53 10.89
N GLU A 79 -37.33 -48.62 10.54
CA GLU A 79 -36.58 -47.81 11.49
C GLU A 79 -36.53 -46.37 10.96
N PHE A 80 -37.05 -45.44 11.75
CA PHE A 80 -36.90 -44.01 11.55
C PHE A 80 -35.97 -43.46 12.62
N ILE A 81 -34.90 -42.78 12.21
CA ILE A 81 -33.95 -42.11 13.10
C ILE A 81 -33.86 -40.65 12.68
N ALA A 82 -34.12 -39.73 13.60
CA ALA A 82 -33.72 -38.33 13.47
C ALA A 82 -32.65 -38.05 14.52
N SER A 83 -31.45 -37.61 14.13
CA SER A 83 -30.35 -37.40 15.06
C SER A 83 -29.51 -36.17 14.73
N GLN A 84 -28.93 -35.57 15.77
CA GLN A 84 -28.03 -34.43 15.67
C GLN A 84 -26.72 -34.81 16.37
N SER A 85 -25.62 -34.71 15.63
CA SER A 85 -24.27 -34.83 16.19
C SER A 85 -23.72 -33.46 16.55
N PHE A 86 -22.94 -33.36 17.62
CA PHE A 86 -22.26 -32.14 18.00
C PHE A 86 -20.89 -32.45 18.61
N ASP A 87 -19.93 -31.59 18.33
CA ASP A 87 -18.59 -31.68 18.90
C ASP A 87 -18.62 -31.33 20.40
N PHE A 88 -17.55 -31.68 21.12
CA PHE A 88 -17.40 -31.22 22.50
C PHE A 88 -17.48 -29.68 22.57
N PRO A 89 -18.26 -29.08 23.52
CA PRO A 89 -18.54 -27.63 23.54
C PRO A 89 -17.30 -26.72 23.50
N SER A 90 -16.19 -27.16 24.08
CA SER A 90 -14.92 -26.42 24.07
C SER A 90 -14.35 -26.21 22.66
N LEU A 91 -14.64 -27.10 21.70
CA LEU A 91 -14.16 -26.96 20.32
C LEU A 91 -14.78 -25.73 19.65
N TYR A 92 -16.08 -25.50 19.80
CA TYR A 92 -16.76 -24.31 19.27
C TYR A 92 -16.19 -23.02 19.87
N TYR A 93 -15.89 -23.04 21.17
CA TYR A 93 -15.25 -21.91 21.84
C TYR A 93 -13.85 -21.62 21.27
N GLN A 94 -13.03 -22.64 21.04
CA GLN A 94 -11.69 -22.45 20.45
C GLN A 94 -11.77 -22.02 18.98
N ARG A 95 -12.69 -22.59 18.19
CA ARG A 95 -12.95 -22.19 16.79
C ARG A 95 -13.36 -20.73 16.70
N ARG A 96 -14.27 -20.27 17.57
CA ARG A 96 -14.66 -18.84 17.65
C ARG A 96 -13.47 -17.93 17.97
N LYS A 97 -12.59 -18.33 18.89
CA LYS A 97 -11.37 -17.56 19.20
C LYS A 97 -10.39 -17.53 18.03
N LEU A 98 -10.22 -18.65 17.32
CA LEU A 98 -9.40 -18.71 16.12
C LEU A 98 -9.97 -17.81 15.01
N ALA A 99 -11.29 -17.86 14.78
CA ALA A 99 -11.97 -17.01 13.80
C ALA A 99 -11.76 -15.52 14.10
N LYS A 100 -11.84 -15.13 15.38
CA LYS A 100 -11.56 -13.75 15.82
C LYS A 100 -10.10 -13.35 15.57
N ALA A 101 -9.14 -14.23 15.87
CA ALA A 101 -7.71 -13.96 15.61
C ALA A 101 -7.42 -13.82 14.10
N LYS A 102 -7.95 -14.73 13.26
CA LYS A 102 -7.86 -14.61 11.80
C LYS A 102 -8.48 -13.30 11.29
N SER A 103 -9.64 -12.91 11.83
CA SER A 103 -10.30 -11.66 11.46
C SER A 103 -9.46 -10.43 11.77
N ALA A 104 -8.77 -10.41 12.91
CA ALA A 104 -7.82 -9.34 13.25
C ALA A 104 -6.61 -9.34 12.28
N GLY A 105 -6.10 -10.53 11.92
CA GLY A 105 -5.06 -10.70 10.91
C GLY A 105 -5.46 -10.11 9.56
N PHE A 106 -6.67 -10.38 9.08
CA PHE A 106 -7.17 -9.80 7.82
C PHE A 106 -7.34 -8.28 7.89
N ASP A 107 -7.74 -7.73 9.04
CA ASP A 107 -7.76 -6.27 9.23
C ASP A 107 -6.37 -5.67 9.17
N ARG A 108 -5.38 -6.29 9.83
CA ARG A 108 -3.97 -5.83 9.76
C ARG A 108 -3.39 -5.95 8.36
N GLN A 109 -3.72 -7.02 7.64
CA GLN A 109 -3.33 -7.18 6.24
C GLN A 109 -3.93 -6.06 5.36
N SER A 110 -5.20 -5.70 5.59
CA SER A 110 -5.85 -4.59 4.90
C SER A 110 -5.18 -3.23 5.19
N GLN A 111 -4.82 -2.99 6.45
CA GLN A 111 -4.08 -1.79 6.84
C GLN A 111 -2.70 -1.72 6.17
N SER A 112 -1.98 -2.84 6.10
CA SER A 112 -0.69 -2.92 5.40
C SER A 112 -0.83 -2.61 3.91
N PHE A 113 -1.85 -3.19 3.26
CA PHE A 113 -2.16 -2.91 1.86
C PHE A 113 -2.51 -1.43 1.62
N ARG A 114 -3.33 -0.84 2.50
CA ARG A 114 -3.64 0.60 2.47
C ARG A 114 -2.38 1.46 2.58
N GLN A 115 -1.52 1.18 3.55
CA GLN A 115 -0.28 1.91 3.75
C GLN A 115 0.64 1.85 2.54
N GLN A 116 0.75 0.68 1.88
CA GLN A 116 1.55 0.53 0.65
C GLN A 116 1.02 1.42 -0.49
N ILE A 117 -0.30 1.43 -0.71
CA ILE A 117 -0.92 2.29 -1.74
C ILE A 117 -0.70 3.78 -1.44
N LEU A 118 -0.84 4.19 -0.17
CA LEU A 118 -0.62 5.58 0.23
C LEU A 118 0.86 5.98 0.14
N LEU A 119 1.78 5.09 0.48
CA LEU A 119 3.21 5.33 0.31
C LEU A 119 3.55 5.50 -1.18
N GLN A 120 3.03 4.63 -2.05
CA GLN A 120 3.22 4.75 -3.49
C GLN A 120 2.68 6.07 -4.04
N ALA A 121 1.46 6.46 -3.63
CA ALA A 121 0.88 7.75 -4.01
C ALA A 121 1.73 8.93 -3.53
N LYS A 122 2.26 8.86 -2.30
CA LYS A 122 3.16 9.88 -1.75
C LYS A 122 4.45 10.00 -2.56
N GLU A 123 5.08 8.88 -2.90
CA GLU A 123 6.30 8.86 -3.73
C GLU A 123 6.07 9.43 -5.13
N ILE A 124 4.91 9.16 -5.75
CA ILE A 124 4.52 9.78 -7.03
C ILE A 124 4.36 11.29 -6.90
N CYS A 125 3.74 11.77 -5.81
CA CYS A 125 3.63 13.21 -5.56
C CYS A 125 5.01 13.86 -5.40
N LEU A 126 5.93 13.23 -4.68
CA LEU A 126 7.30 13.70 -4.55
C LEU A 126 8.03 13.76 -5.91
N ASP A 127 7.81 12.77 -6.79
CA ASP A 127 8.33 12.79 -8.16
C ASP A 127 7.73 13.91 -9.01
N LEU A 128 6.44 14.19 -8.85
CA LEU A 128 5.80 15.31 -9.53
C LEU A 128 6.38 16.65 -9.07
N VAL A 129 6.69 16.82 -7.78
CA VAL A 129 7.38 18.02 -7.29
C VAL A 129 8.75 18.17 -7.97
N LEU A 130 9.56 17.10 -8.02
CA LEU A 130 10.84 17.10 -8.73
C LEU A 130 10.69 17.51 -10.19
N LEU A 131 9.74 16.89 -10.91
CA LEU A 131 9.50 17.14 -12.32
C LEU A 131 9.04 18.58 -12.56
N ASN A 132 8.20 19.13 -11.67
CA ASN A 132 7.75 20.53 -11.71
C ASN A 132 8.92 21.51 -11.46
N GLN A 133 9.83 21.19 -10.52
CA GLN A 133 11.04 21.97 -10.29
C GLN A 133 11.99 21.95 -11.51
N GLN A 134 12.19 20.76 -12.09
CA GLN A 134 12.99 20.59 -13.31
C GLN A 134 12.38 21.33 -14.50
N LYS A 135 11.06 21.29 -14.66
CA LYS A 135 10.35 22.07 -15.68
C LYS A 135 10.70 23.55 -15.57
N ARG A 136 10.59 24.13 -14.36
CA ARG A 136 10.94 25.54 -14.12
C ARG A 136 12.40 25.84 -14.48
N LEU A 137 13.32 24.95 -14.15
CA LEU A 137 14.73 25.08 -14.53
C LEU A 137 14.93 25.03 -16.05
N LEU A 138 14.27 24.08 -16.72
CA LEU A 138 14.36 23.86 -18.16
C LEU A 138 13.73 25.01 -18.95
N ASP A 139 12.64 25.61 -18.45
CA ASP A 139 12.01 26.78 -19.05
C ASP A 139 13.00 27.98 -19.07
N ILE A 140 13.72 28.22 -17.95
CA ILE A 140 14.77 29.25 -17.88
C ILE A 140 15.93 28.93 -18.83
N ARG A 141 16.36 27.67 -18.89
CA ARG A 141 17.43 27.22 -19.81
C ARG A 141 17.04 27.44 -21.26
N LEU A 142 15.80 27.11 -21.61
CA LEU A 142 15.28 27.20 -22.97
C LEU A 142 15.22 28.66 -23.41
N GLU A 143 14.66 29.53 -22.57
CA GLU A 143 14.60 30.97 -22.85
C GLU A 143 16.00 31.58 -23.06
N ASN A 144 16.98 31.18 -22.24
CA ASN A 144 18.37 31.63 -22.39
C ASN A 144 19.03 31.10 -23.67
N ALA A 145 18.83 29.83 -24.01
CA ALA A 145 19.37 29.23 -25.23
C ALA A 145 18.77 29.85 -26.50
N GLU A 146 17.47 30.13 -26.52
CA GLU A 146 16.79 30.79 -27.64
C GLU A 146 17.30 32.22 -27.86
N ARG A 147 17.48 32.98 -26.77
CA ARG A 147 18.08 34.33 -26.84
C ARG A 147 19.50 34.31 -27.40
N LEU A 148 20.33 33.36 -26.95
CA LEU A 148 21.70 33.22 -27.43
C LEU A 148 21.75 32.80 -28.90
N SER A 149 20.91 31.85 -29.32
CA SER A 149 20.84 31.40 -30.72
C SER A 149 20.48 32.58 -31.64
N ALA A 150 19.46 33.37 -31.30
CA ALA A 150 19.07 34.55 -32.07
C ALA A 150 20.18 35.63 -32.13
N LEU A 151 20.87 35.86 -31.02
CA LEU A 151 21.96 36.83 -30.95
C LEU A 151 23.16 36.41 -31.82
N TYR A 152 23.55 35.14 -31.78
CA TYR A 152 24.68 34.63 -32.54
C TYR A 152 24.37 34.43 -34.03
N ALA A 153 23.12 34.09 -34.38
CA ALA A 153 22.68 34.15 -35.78
C ALA A 153 22.86 35.55 -36.37
N THR A 154 22.47 36.58 -35.62
CA THR A 154 22.65 37.99 -36.04
C THR A 154 24.14 38.37 -36.14
N ARG A 155 24.99 37.91 -35.21
CA ARG A 155 26.44 38.17 -35.26
C ARG A 155 27.12 37.46 -36.43
N LEU A 156 26.69 36.24 -36.77
CA LEU A 156 27.20 35.49 -37.92
C LEU A 156 26.91 36.22 -39.24
N GLU A 157 25.69 36.75 -39.41
CA GLU A 157 25.31 37.55 -40.59
C GLU A 157 26.17 38.81 -40.74
N ARG A 158 26.57 39.42 -39.62
CA ARG A 158 27.42 40.61 -39.60
C ARG A 158 28.92 40.31 -39.72
N GLY A 159 29.31 39.03 -39.67
CA GLY A 159 30.70 38.59 -39.69
C GLY A 159 31.42 38.69 -38.34
N ASP A 160 30.69 38.97 -37.26
CA ASP A 160 31.21 39.16 -35.89
C ASP A 160 31.26 37.86 -35.07
N ALA A 161 30.79 36.74 -35.61
CA ALA A 161 30.82 35.42 -34.96
C ALA A 161 31.19 34.31 -35.95
N ASN A 162 31.63 33.17 -35.42
CA ASN A 162 32.01 32.00 -36.20
C ASN A 162 30.83 31.00 -36.34
N ILE A 163 30.76 30.29 -37.47
CA ILE A 163 29.81 29.18 -37.68
C ILE A 163 29.95 28.09 -36.61
N LEU A 164 31.16 27.84 -36.10
CA LEU A 164 31.39 26.87 -35.03
C LEU A 164 30.70 27.24 -33.71
N GLU A 165 30.68 28.53 -33.36
CA GLU A 165 30.01 29.02 -32.15
C GLU A 165 28.48 28.94 -32.29
N THR A 166 27.97 29.33 -33.47
CA THR A 166 26.55 29.25 -33.80
C THR A 166 26.04 27.81 -33.73
N ASN A 167 26.76 26.87 -34.38
CA ASN A 167 26.43 25.45 -34.33
C ASN A 167 26.40 24.90 -32.89
N LYS A 168 27.31 25.37 -32.01
CA LYS A 168 27.33 24.93 -30.61
C LYS A 168 26.11 25.40 -29.83
N ILE A 169 25.66 26.63 -30.06
CA ILE A 169 24.44 27.16 -29.42
C ILE A 169 23.20 26.44 -29.94
N ASP A 170 23.13 26.16 -31.25
CA ASP A 170 22.01 25.43 -31.82
C ASP A 170 21.93 23.98 -31.31
N LEU A 171 23.09 23.35 -31.06
CA LEU A 171 23.15 22.05 -30.37
C LEU A 171 22.65 22.14 -28.93
N GLU A 172 23.05 23.16 -28.15
CA GLU A 172 22.53 23.32 -26.79
C GLU A 172 21.02 23.60 -26.79
N LEU A 173 20.53 24.43 -27.71
CA LEU A 173 19.10 24.68 -27.87
C LEU A 173 18.34 23.38 -28.19
N LEU A 174 18.88 22.54 -29.07
CA LEU A 174 18.32 21.23 -29.39
C LEU A 174 18.28 20.31 -28.15
N ASN A 175 19.36 20.28 -27.36
CA ASN A 175 19.45 19.48 -26.14
C ASN A 175 18.41 19.93 -25.11
N VAL A 176 18.35 21.22 -24.78
CA VAL A 176 17.41 21.76 -23.81
C VAL A 176 15.95 21.55 -24.25
N ARG A 177 15.63 21.74 -25.54
CA ARG A 177 14.30 21.41 -26.08
C ARG A 177 13.95 19.94 -25.95
N THR A 178 14.94 19.06 -26.06
CA THR A 178 14.74 17.62 -25.90
C THR A 178 14.53 17.26 -24.44
N GLU A 179 15.34 17.81 -23.53
CA GLU A 179 15.18 17.65 -22.08
C GLU A 179 13.83 18.17 -21.58
N ALA A 180 13.38 19.33 -22.05
CA ALA A 180 12.07 19.90 -21.71
C ALA A 180 10.91 18.99 -22.17
N ARG A 181 10.99 18.44 -23.39
CA ARG A 181 10.01 17.48 -23.91
C ARG A 181 9.99 16.18 -23.10
N MET A 182 11.17 15.67 -22.73
CA MET A 182 11.29 14.46 -21.91
C MET A 182 10.73 14.66 -20.50
N ASN A 183 11.04 15.80 -19.86
CA ASN A 183 10.50 16.14 -18.55
C ASN A 183 8.97 16.27 -18.58
N GLU A 184 8.40 16.94 -19.59
CA GLU A 184 6.95 17.05 -19.74
C GLU A 184 6.29 15.68 -19.95
N THR A 185 6.91 14.80 -20.76
CA THR A 185 6.42 13.43 -20.95
C THR A 185 6.46 12.64 -19.64
N ALA A 186 7.54 12.74 -18.86
CA ALA A 186 7.65 12.10 -17.56
C ALA A 186 6.61 12.63 -16.56
N ARG A 187 6.33 13.95 -16.58
CA ARG A 187 5.30 14.59 -15.75
C ARG A 187 3.91 14.07 -16.08
N GLN A 188 3.58 13.96 -17.37
CA GLN A 188 2.30 13.39 -17.82
C GLN A 188 2.18 11.91 -17.43
N ALA A 189 3.24 11.13 -17.60
CA ALA A 189 3.26 9.72 -17.18
C ALA A 189 3.00 9.57 -15.66
N LYS A 190 3.66 10.39 -14.83
CA LYS A 190 3.43 10.39 -13.37
C LYS A 190 2.05 10.88 -12.98
N ALA A 191 1.49 11.87 -13.67
CA ALA A 191 0.12 12.30 -13.46
C ALA A 191 -0.90 11.21 -13.81
N HIS A 192 -0.66 10.43 -14.87
CA HIS A 192 -1.48 9.27 -15.23
C HIS A 192 -1.35 8.12 -14.21
N GLU A 193 -0.14 7.87 -13.69
CA GLU A 193 0.07 6.91 -12.59
C GLU A 193 -0.75 7.31 -11.36
N LEU A 194 -0.70 8.59 -10.97
CA LEU A 194 -1.49 9.12 -9.85
C LEU A 194 -3.00 9.02 -10.11
N ALA A 195 -3.46 9.37 -11.31
CA ALA A 195 -4.86 9.24 -11.68
C ALA A 195 -5.34 7.79 -11.61
N THR A 196 -4.48 6.83 -12.00
CA THR A 196 -4.76 5.39 -11.89
C THR A 196 -4.95 4.98 -10.43
N LEU A 197 -4.05 5.40 -9.53
CA LEU A 197 -4.20 5.18 -8.09
C LEU A 197 -5.45 5.86 -7.53
N ASN A 198 -5.86 7.02 -8.07
CA ASN A 198 -7.07 7.74 -7.71
C ASN A 198 -8.33 7.22 -8.43
N GLY A 199 -8.35 5.96 -8.87
CA GLY A 199 -9.52 5.32 -9.45
C GLY A 199 -9.87 5.76 -10.89
N GLY A 200 -8.96 6.45 -11.56
CA GLY A 200 -9.13 7.04 -12.89
C GLY A 200 -9.49 8.53 -12.87
N VAL A 201 -9.62 9.15 -11.70
CA VAL A 201 -9.91 10.58 -11.56
C VAL A 201 -8.60 11.35 -11.55
N ALA A 202 -8.41 12.22 -12.54
CA ALA A 202 -7.22 13.07 -12.63
C ALA A 202 -7.12 14.03 -11.44
N ILE A 203 -5.90 14.23 -10.94
CA ILE A 203 -5.57 15.22 -9.92
C ILE A 203 -4.59 16.21 -10.57
N GLU A 204 -4.94 17.48 -10.56
CA GLU A 204 -4.02 18.53 -10.98
C GLU A 204 -3.03 18.80 -9.84
N PHE A 205 -1.76 18.44 -10.04
CA PHE A 205 -0.72 18.59 -9.03
C PHE A 205 0.41 19.49 -9.55
N THR A 206 0.44 20.73 -9.08
CA THR A 206 1.33 21.78 -9.58
C THR A 206 2.37 22.25 -8.56
N ASP A 207 2.48 21.58 -7.41
CA ASP A 207 3.42 21.96 -6.36
C ASP A 207 4.88 21.87 -6.85
N THR A 208 5.66 22.89 -6.47
CA THR A 208 7.09 23.02 -6.79
C THR A 208 8.00 23.04 -5.56
N SER A 209 7.42 22.86 -4.38
CA SER A 209 8.14 22.89 -3.10
C SER A 209 7.79 21.64 -2.32
N TYR A 210 8.80 20.99 -1.76
CA TYR A 210 8.58 19.97 -0.76
C TYR A 210 8.13 20.61 0.55
N ALA A 211 7.29 19.91 1.30
CA ALA A 211 7.03 20.28 2.68
C ALA A 211 8.33 20.16 3.50
N ASP A 212 8.52 21.08 4.44
CA ASP A 212 9.60 20.97 5.41
C ASP A 212 9.38 19.71 6.24
N VAL A 213 10.37 18.82 6.21
CA VAL A 213 10.38 17.62 7.04
C VAL A 213 11.36 17.87 8.18
N ASP A 214 10.88 17.68 9.40
CA ASP A 214 11.74 17.74 10.58
C ASP A 214 12.94 16.80 10.41
N GLU A 215 14.10 17.22 10.91
CA GLU A 215 15.30 16.40 10.87
C GLU A 215 15.04 15.01 11.48
N PRO A 216 15.67 13.95 10.96
CA PRO A 216 15.50 12.62 11.51
C PRO A 216 15.80 12.63 13.01
N LEU A 217 14.86 12.17 13.83
CA LEU A 217 15.11 11.86 15.24
C LEU A 217 16.32 10.91 15.34
N SER A 218 17.01 10.87 16.48
CA SER A 218 18.08 9.89 16.67
C SER A 218 17.61 8.47 16.33
N PHE A 219 18.49 7.65 15.75
CA PHE A 219 18.12 6.29 15.33
C PHE A 219 17.43 5.49 16.45
N ASP A 220 17.89 5.63 17.71
CA ASP A 220 17.28 4.96 18.85
C ASP A 220 15.82 5.38 19.10
N ALA A 221 15.50 6.68 18.95
CA ALA A 221 14.14 7.19 19.11
C ALA A 221 13.24 6.71 17.96
N LEU A 222 13.74 6.75 16.73
CA LEU A 222 13.02 6.27 15.55
C LEU A 222 12.77 4.75 15.61
N ARG A 223 13.76 3.97 16.05
CA ARG A 223 13.69 2.51 16.13
C ARG A 223 12.54 2.06 17.02
N GLY A 224 12.40 2.63 18.21
CA GLY A 224 11.35 2.24 19.15
C GLY A 224 9.96 2.46 18.56
N GLU A 225 9.71 3.63 18.00
CA GLU A 225 8.42 3.96 17.38
C GLU A 225 8.15 3.09 16.15
N ALA A 226 9.13 2.95 15.25
CA ALA A 226 8.98 2.25 13.99
C ALA A 226 8.77 0.73 14.17
N LEU A 227 9.53 0.06 15.05
CA LEU A 227 9.38 -1.39 15.27
C LEU A 227 8.06 -1.76 15.94
N ASP A 228 7.53 -0.89 16.82
CA ASP A 228 6.23 -1.11 17.45
C ASP A 228 5.08 -0.79 16.49
N ALA A 229 5.27 0.17 15.60
CA ALA A 229 4.28 0.58 14.60
C ALA A 229 4.29 -0.26 13.31
N ASP A 230 5.37 -0.98 13.00
CA ASP A 230 5.53 -1.69 11.73
C ASP A 230 4.40 -2.71 11.50
N LEU A 231 3.69 -2.53 10.38
CA LEU A 231 2.53 -3.34 10.04
C LEU A 231 2.91 -4.78 9.67
N SER A 232 4.11 -5.02 9.14
CA SER A 232 4.57 -6.37 8.77
C SER A 232 4.87 -7.18 10.03
N LEU A 233 5.55 -6.59 11.02
CA LEU A 233 5.78 -7.22 12.32
C LEU A 233 4.48 -7.44 13.09
N ARG A 234 3.56 -6.48 13.03
CA ARG A 234 2.21 -6.67 13.60
C ARG A 234 1.46 -7.82 12.92
N LEU A 235 1.48 -7.92 11.59
CA LEU A 235 0.85 -9.03 10.87
C LEU A 235 1.44 -10.38 11.30
N LEU A 236 2.78 -10.50 11.39
CA LEU A 236 3.43 -11.72 11.87
C LEU A 236 3.07 -12.08 13.32
N ARG A 237 2.85 -11.07 14.18
CA ARG A 237 2.33 -11.29 15.54
C ARG A 237 0.89 -11.85 15.53
N ASP A 238 0.05 -11.44 14.57
CA ASP A 238 -1.30 -12.02 14.39
C ASP A 238 -1.22 -13.46 13.87
N ASP A 239 -0.31 -13.74 12.94
CA ASP A 239 -0.08 -15.09 12.43
C ASP A 239 0.41 -16.02 13.54
N GLN A 240 1.29 -15.53 14.42
CA GLN A 240 1.72 -16.25 15.61
C GLN A 240 0.54 -16.52 16.56
N GLU A 241 -0.32 -15.53 16.83
CA GLU A 241 -1.53 -15.76 17.64
C GLU A 241 -2.44 -16.80 16.97
N THR A 242 -2.67 -16.68 15.67
CA THR A 242 -3.49 -17.60 14.88
C THR A 242 -2.94 -19.01 14.95
N ALA A 243 -1.63 -19.22 14.81
CA ALA A 243 -0.98 -20.52 14.96
C ALA A 243 -1.17 -21.09 16.38
N ARG A 244 -1.04 -20.26 17.43
CA ARG A 244 -1.30 -20.66 18.82
C ARG A 244 -2.77 -21.04 19.06
N ARG A 245 -3.73 -20.32 18.45
CA ARG A 245 -5.17 -20.65 18.51
C ARG A 245 -5.46 -21.94 17.76
N GLN A 246 -4.84 -22.14 16.60
CA GLN A 246 -4.99 -23.36 15.81
C GLN A 246 -4.53 -24.60 16.59
N LEU A 247 -3.44 -24.49 17.36
CA LEU A 247 -3.00 -25.55 18.25
C LEU A 247 -4.07 -25.91 19.30
N LYS A 248 -4.76 -24.92 19.87
CA LYS A 248 -5.86 -25.15 20.83
C LYS A 248 -7.06 -25.82 20.18
N VAL A 249 -7.42 -25.41 18.96
CA VAL A 249 -8.47 -26.07 18.16
C VAL A 249 -8.10 -27.53 17.88
N ASN A 250 -6.88 -27.80 17.43
CA ASN A 250 -6.44 -29.17 17.12
C ASN A 250 -6.37 -30.06 18.38
N LYS A 251 -6.06 -29.49 19.56
CA LYS A 251 -6.18 -30.22 20.84
C LYS A 251 -7.65 -30.54 21.16
N ALA A 252 -8.56 -29.58 21.00
CA ALA A 252 -9.99 -29.77 21.27
C ALA A 252 -10.66 -30.75 20.30
N LYS A 253 -10.18 -30.84 19.05
CA LYS A 253 -10.61 -31.86 18.08
C LYS A 253 -10.32 -33.30 18.52
N GLY A 254 -9.45 -33.49 19.51
CA GLY A 254 -9.19 -34.81 20.11
C GLY A 254 -10.21 -35.24 21.16
N LEU A 255 -11.15 -34.36 21.54
CA LEU A 255 -12.21 -34.69 22.50
C LEU A 255 -13.34 -35.48 21.81
N PRO A 256 -14.10 -36.31 22.55
CA PRO A 256 -15.23 -37.03 21.99
C PRO A 256 -16.32 -36.09 21.47
N SER A 257 -16.98 -36.47 20.38
CA SER A 257 -18.24 -35.86 19.95
C SER A 257 -19.43 -36.68 20.45
N PHE A 258 -20.59 -36.04 20.51
CA PHE A 258 -21.82 -36.64 21.03
C PHE A 258 -22.88 -36.65 19.94
N GLN A 259 -23.82 -37.58 20.05
CA GLN A 259 -24.98 -37.67 19.19
C GLN A 259 -26.22 -37.84 20.05
N LEU A 260 -27.25 -37.06 19.76
CA LEU A 260 -28.57 -37.19 20.38
C LEU A 260 -29.61 -37.33 19.28
N GLY A 261 -30.53 -38.27 19.42
CA GLY A 261 -31.57 -38.48 18.44
C GLY A 261 -32.81 -39.17 19.00
N TYR A 262 -33.80 -39.27 18.13
CA TYR A 262 -35.04 -40.01 18.35
C TYR A 262 -35.09 -41.18 17.37
N ARG A 263 -35.43 -42.36 17.87
CA ARG A 263 -35.61 -43.58 17.09
C ARG A 263 -37.04 -44.08 17.23
N MET A 264 -37.66 -44.41 16.11
CA MET A 264 -38.98 -45.04 16.03
C MET A 264 -38.91 -46.27 15.13
N ASN A 265 -39.30 -47.43 15.66
CA ASN A 265 -39.33 -48.69 14.92
C ASN A 265 -40.78 -49.18 14.76
N PRO A 266 -41.44 -48.94 13.62
CA PRO A 266 -42.72 -49.56 13.30
C PRO A 266 -42.55 -51.04 12.93
N SER A 267 -43.51 -51.88 13.30
CA SER A 267 -43.53 -53.32 12.99
C SER A 267 -44.91 -53.76 12.47
N SER A 268 -44.94 -54.89 11.76
CA SER A 268 -46.20 -55.54 11.36
C SER A 268 -47.13 -55.77 12.54
N GLY A 269 -48.44 -55.57 12.33
CA GLY A 269 -49.44 -55.63 13.41
C GLY A 269 -49.68 -54.32 14.15
N GLY A 270 -49.14 -53.20 13.66
CA GLY A 270 -49.43 -51.85 14.20
C GLY A 270 -48.62 -51.46 15.44
N GLN A 271 -47.69 -52.32 15.88
CA GLN A 271 -46.81 -52.05 17.01
C GLN A 271 -45.73 -51.03 16.62
N ARG A 272 -45.35 -50.16 17.56
CA ARG A 272 -44.29 -49.18 17.40
C ARG A 272 -43.44 -49.08 18.67
N TYR A 273 -42.13 -49.05 18.50
CA TYR A 273 -41.18 -48.80 19.58
C TYR A 273 -40.57 -47.41 19.41
N ASN A 274 -40.58 -46.59 20.46
CA ASN A 274 -40.03 -45.24 20.45
C ASN A 274 -38.94 -45.13 21.51
N GLY A 275 -37.86 -44.42 21.23
CA GLY A 275 -36.79 -44.20 22.20
C GLY A 275 -35.81 -43.11 21.80
N PHE A 276 -34.93 -42.76 22.74
CA PHE A 276 -33.82 -41.85 22.49
C PHE A 276 -32.58 -42.62 22.04
N LEU A 277 -31.85 -42.04 21.09
CA LEU A 277 -30.52 -42.48 20.66
C LEU A 277 -29.50 -41.54 21.30
N VAL A 278 -28.56 -42.09 22.06
CA VAL A 278 -27.40 -41.35 22.58
C VAL A 278 -26.13 -42.06 22.11
N GLY A 279 -25.24 -41.33 21.45
CA GLY A 279 -23.97 -41.83 20.93
C GLY A 279 -22.79 -40.98 21.38
N ILE A 280 -21.63 -41.61 21.53
CA ILE A 280 -20.35 -40.95 21.77
C ILE A 280 -19.39 -41.44 20.70
N SER A 281 -18.70 -40.53 20.01
CA SER A 281 -17.66 -40.85 19.03
C SER A 281 -16.31 -40.37 19.55
N ILE A 282 -15.36 -41.30 19.70
CA ILE A 282 -14.02 -41.03 20.21
C ILE A 282 -13.05 -40.99 19.00
N PRO A 283 -12.42 -39.83 18.71
CA PRO A 283 -11.57 -39.68 17.52
C PRO A 283 -10.20 -40.35 17.70
N LEU A 284 -10.10 -41.65 17.40
CA LEU A 284 -8.84 -42.41 17.51
C LEU A 284 -7.85 -42.15 16.36
N PHE A 285 -8.36 -41.84 15.16
CA PHE A 285 -7.54 -41.70 13.95
C PHE A 285 -7.64 -40.32 13.29
N SER A 286 -8.79 -39.65 13.41
CA SER A 286 -9.11 -38.41 12.69
C SER A 286 -8.23 -37.21 13.09
N ASN A 287 -7.63 -37.23 14.29
CA ASN A 287 -6.76 -36.16 14.79
C ASN A 287 -5.25 -36.52 14.78
N ARG A 288 -4.86 -37.61 14.11
CA ARG A 288 -3.44 -38.03 14.06
C ARG A 288 -2.59 -36.94 13.41
N ASN A 289 -1.45 -36.62 14.02
CA ASN A 289 -0.47 -35.61 13.57
C ASN A 289 -0.91 -34.13 13.51
N TYR A 290 -2.20 -33.78 13.58
CA TYR A 290 -2.67 -32.39 13.54
C TYR A 290 -2.07 -31.51 14.67
N VAL A 291 -1.90 -32.06 15.87
CA VAL A 291 -1.26 -31.34 16.98
C VAL A 291 0.25 -31.18 16.73
N LYS A 292 0.90 -32.20 16.15
CA LYS A 292 2.34 -32.14 15.82
C LYS A 292 2.61 -31.07 14.75
N GLN A 293 1.78 -31.03 13.71
CA GLN A 293 1.83 -30.01 12.67
C GLN A 293 1.59 -28.60 13.24
N ALA A 294 0.57 -28.42 14.08
CA ALA A 294 0.26 -27.10 14.65
C ALA A 294 1.35 -26.59 15.61
N LYS A 295 2.04 -27.49 16.32
CA LYS A 295 3.23 -27.13 17.13
C LYS A 295 4.37 -26.66 16.23
N ALA A 296 4.69 -27.40 15.16
CA ALA A 296 5.73 -27.01 14.22
C ALA A 296 5.42 -25.66 13.57
N GLN A 297 4.16 -25.42 13.18
CA GLN A 297 3.72 -24.12 12.65
C GLN A 297 3.89 -22.99 13.67
N SER A 298 3.52 -23.21 14.93
CA SER A 298 3.68 -22.20 15.99
C SER A 298 5.15 -21.84 16.22
N HIS A 299 6.06 -22.81 16.22
CA HIS A 299 7.50 -22.56 16.34
C HIS A 299 8.05 -21.85 15.10
N TYR A 300 7.62 -22.25 13.90
CA TYR A 300 7.99 -21.58 12.67
C TYR A 300 7.61 -20.08 12.69
N THR A 301 6.38 -19.74 13.09
CA THR A 301 5.96 -18.34 13.17
C THR A 301 6.73 -17.52 14.22
N GLU A 302 7.21 -18.17 15.28
CA GLU A 302 8.03 -17.53 16.31
C GLU A 302 9.43 -17.19 15.78
N MET A 303 10.09 -18.16 15.12
CA MET A 303 11.41 -17.95 14.50
C MET A 303 11.33 -16.96 13.33
N LEU A 304 10.24 -16.98 12.55
CA LEU A 304 10.03 -16.05 11.45
C LEU A 304 9.85 -14.61 11.95
N LEU A 305 9.15 -14.41 13.08
CA LEU A 305 9.00 -13.10 13.69
C LEU A 305 10.34 -12.55 14.17
N GLU A 306 11.17 -13.38 14.82
CA GLU A 306 12.51 -13.00 15.27
C GLU A 306 13.41 -12.60 14.08
N SER A 307 13.50 -13.46 13.07
CA SER A 307 14.29 -13.17 11.86
C SER A 307 13.80 -11.93 11.12
N THR A 308 12.48 -11.75 10.99
CA THR A 308 11.92 -10.58 10.29
C THR A 308 12.11 -9.30 11.09
N SER A 309 12.06 -9.34 12.42
CA SER A 309 12.35 -8.19 13.27
C SER A 309 13.77 -7.67 13.03
N PHE A 310 14.74 -8.57 12.92
CA PHE A 310 16.12 -8.22 12.57
C PHE A 310 16.23 -7.62 11.15
N THR A 311 15.53 -8.20 10.17
CA THR A 311 15.50 -7.65 8.80
C THR A 311 14.90 -6.25 8.75
N VAL A 312 13.78 -6.02 9.45
CA VAL A 312 13.12 -4.70 9.52
C VAL A 312 14.00 -3.67 10.22
N GLU A 313 14.68 -4.04 11.32
CA GLU A 313 15.61 -3.15 12.02
C GLU A 313 16.79 -2.75 11.11
N ASN A 314 17.38 -3.70 10.38
CA ASN A 314 18.46 -3.42 9.45
C ASN A 314 18.02 -2.54 8.28
N GLU A 315 16.83 -2.78 7.74
CA GLU A 315 16.28 -1.95 6.66
C GLU A 315 16.00 -0.53 7.15
N LEU A 316 15.45 -0.38 8.36
CA LEU A 316 15.27 0.92 9.00
C LEU A 316 16.62 1.64 9.19
N ARG A 317 17.66 0.92 9.64
CA ARG A 317 19.00 1.47 9.79
C ARG A 317 19.58 1.93 8.46
N ARG A 318 19.44 1.12 7.41
CA ARG A 318 19.90 1.45 6.06
C ARG A 318 19.23 2.72 5.53
N LEU A 319 17.90 2.82 5.68
CA LEU A 319 17.13 4.00 5.27
C LEU A 319 17.51 5.25 6.09
N TYR A 320 17.78 5.08 7.39
CA TYR A 320 18.22 6.16 8.26
C TYR A 320 19.58 6.71 7.84
N ASP A 321 20.57 5.82 7.67
CA ASP A 321 21.92 6.22 7.25
C ASP A 321 21.88 6.88 5.86
N GLN A 322 21.03 6.39 4.96
CA GLN A 322 20.79 7.01 3.66
C GLN A 322 20.18 8.41 3.78
N ALA A 323 19.16 8.61 4.63
CA ALA A 323 18.53 9.91 4.83
C ALA A 323 19.51 10.93 5.43
N VAL A 324 20.33 10.52 6.39
CA VAL A 324 21.38 11.37 7.00
C VAL A 324 22.43 11.78 5.95
N ALA A 325 22.91 10.85 5.14
CA ALA A 325 23.88 11.13 4.08
C ALA A 325 23.31 12.09 3.02
N LEU A 326 22.07 11.86 2.58
CA LEU A 326 21.38 12.72 1.62
C LEU A 326 21.20 14.14 2.17
N LYS A 327 20.80 14.26 3.44
CA LYS A 327 20.64 15.56 4.11
C LYS A 327 21.97 16.33 4.15
N HIS A 328 23.05 15.67 4.56
CA HIS A 328 24.38 16.28 4.56
C HIS A 328 24.79 16.78 3.17
N SER A 329 24.63 15.94 2.13
CA SER A 329 24.94 16.35 0.76
C SER A 329 24.06 17.51 0.29
N MET A 330 22.78 17.53 0.64
CA MET A 330 21.88 18.64 0.32
C MET A 330 22.36 19.95 0.95
N ASP A 331 22.76 19.93 2.22
CA ASP A 331 23.22 21.12 2.94
C ASP A 331 24.54 21.67 2.34
N GLU A 332 25.44 20.78 1.91
CA GLU A 332 26.66 21.16 1.18
C GLU A 332 26.35 21.81 -0.17
N TYR A 333 25.46 21.20 -0.97
CA TYR A 333 25.03 21.76 -2.25
C TYR A 333 24.36 23.12 -2.08
N GLU A 334 23.46 23.26 -1.11
CA GLU A 334 22.73 24.50 -0.84
C GLU A 334 23.69 25.64 -0.50
N LYS A 335 24.70 25.39 0.33
CA LYS A 335 25.72 26.38 0.70
C LYS A 335 26.51 26.87 -0.52
N VAL A 336 26.87 25.97 -1.45
CA VAL A 336 27.64 26.33 -2.65
C VAL A 336 26.76 27.02 -3.69
N LEU A 337 25.55 26.51 -3.97
CA LEU A 337 24.64 27.09 -4.95
C LEU A 337 24.18 28.51 -4.58
N ARG A 338 24.02 28.80 -3.29
CA ARG A 338 23.71 30.17 -2.81
C ARG A 338 24.86 31.16 -3.09
N SER A 339 26.11 30.71 -3.04
CA SER A 339 27.28 31.58 -3.27
C SER A 339 27.66 31.73 -4.74
N GLN A 340 27.23 30.81 -5.61
CA GLN A 340 27.59 30.77 -7.03
C GLN A 340 26.47 31.16 -8.01
N ASN A 341 25.36 31.77 -7.55
CA ASN A 341 24.29 32.19 -8.46
C ASN A 341 24.69 33.40 -9.32
N ASN A 342 25.50 33.13 -10.35
CA ASN A 342 26.10 34.11 -11.24
C ASN A 342 25.46 34.09 -12.64
N LEU A 343 24.37 33.34 -12.87
CA LEU A 343 23.75 33.20 -14.19
C LEU A 343 23.43 34.55 -14.85
N ALA A 344 22.90 35.50 -14.07
CA ALA A 344 22.62 36.85 -14.58
C ALA A 344 23.89 37.60 -15.00
N LEU A 345 24.99 37.43 -14.26
CA LEU A 345 26.29 38.03 -14.57
C LEU A 345 26.92 37.37 -15.80
N LEU A 346 26.88 36.04 -15.88
CA LEU A 346 27.36 35.27 -17.03
C LEU A 346 26.61 35.65 -18.31
N ASN A 347 25.28 35.74 -18.24
CA ASN A 347 24.43 36.20 -19.35
C ASN A 347 24.80 37.61 -19.83
N LYS A 348 25.06 38.53 -18.89
CA LYS A 348 25.48 39.89 -19.24
C LYS A 348 26.88 39.92 -19.84
N ALA A 349 27.81 39.15 -19.28
CA ALA A 349 29.20 39.09 -19.73
C ALA A 349 29.31 38.55 -21.17
N ILE A 350 28.61 37.46 -21.50
CA ILE A 350 28.62 36.91 -22.87
C ILE A 350 27.98 37.85 -23.89
N GLN A 351 26.87 38.52 -23.53
CA GLN A 351 26.22 39.50 -24.40
C GLN A 351 27.15 40.71 -24.67
N SER A 352 27.86 41.17 -23.64
CA SER A 352 28.84 42.27 -23.77
C SER A 352 30.18 41.86 -24.39
N GLY A 353 30.38 40.58 -24.71
CA GLY A 353 31.63 40.07 -25.28
C GLY A 353 32.81 40.02 -24.30
N GLN A 354 32.55 40.08 -22.99
CA GLN A 354 33.57 40.07 -21.93
C GLN A 354 34.10 38.68 -21.62
N ILE A 355 33.34 37.62 -21.96
CA ILE A 355 33.75 36.22 -21.85
C ILE A 355 33.51 35.52 -23.19
N SER A 356 34.30 34.48 -23.45
CA SER A 356 34.14 33.65 -24.64
C SER A 356 32.92 32.73 -24.54
N MET A 357 32.47 32.22 -25.69
CA MET A 357 31.37 31.26 -25.73
C MET A 357 31.69 29.95 -25.00
N ILE A 358 32.97 29.55 -25.01
CA ILE A 358 33.43 28.34 -24.31
C ILE A 358 33.33 28.55 -22.80
N GLU A 359 33.85 29.66 -22.27
CA GLU A 359 33.78 29.99 -20.84
C GLU A 359 32.33 30.04 -20.34
N TYR A 360 31.45 30.74 -21.07
CA TYR A 360 30.03 30.79 -20.74
C TYR A 360 29.41 29.40 -20.63
N PHE A 361 29.60 28.54 -21.64
CA PHE A 361 28.99 27.21 -21.63
C PHE A 361 29.58 26.29 -20.56
N VAL A 362 30.87 26.37 -20.27
CA VAL A 362 31.48 25.59 -19.19
C VAL A 362 30.82 25.94 -17.86
N ASP A 363 30.78 27.22 -17.51
CA ASP A 363 30.26 27.68 -16.21
C ASP A 363 28.76 27.41 -16.06
N VAL A 364 27.99 27.71 -17.10
CA VAL A 364 26.53 27.55 -17.09
C VAL A 364 26.12 26.07 -17.07
N THR A 365 26.83 25.21 -17.82
CA THR A 365 26.55 23.76 -17.82
C THR A 365 26.84 23.17 -16.44
N THR A 366 27.99 23.51 -15.83
CA THR A 366 28.32 23.05 -14.47
C THR A 366 27.28 23.53 -13.47
N TYR A 367 26.85 24.79 -13.53
CA TYR A 367 25.82 25.31 -12.63
C TYR A 367 24.49 24.55 -12.79
N TYR A 368 23.98 24.38 -14.02
CA TYR A 368 22.72 23.67 -14.24
C TYR A 368 22.80 22.20 -13.82
N GLN A 369 23.92 21.54 -14.07
CA GLN A 369 24.12 20.16 -13.61
C GLN A 369 24.14 20.07 -12.08
N SER A 370 24.76 21.04 -11.39
CA SER A 370 24.74 21.11 -9.93
C SER A 370 23.34 21.35 -9.37
N VAL A 371 22.55 22.25 -9.98
CA VAL A 371 21.15 22.46 -9.58
C VAL A 371 20.33 21.18 -9.82
N GLN A 372 20.47 20.54 -10.98
CA GLN A 372 19.79 19.29 -11.31
C GLN A 372 20.11 18.18 -10.29
N ASN A 373 21.39 18.02 -9.93
CA ASN A 373 21.82 17.07 -8.90
C ASN A 373 21.22 17.40 -7.54
N TYR A 374 21.17 18.68 -7.15
CA TYR A 374 20.54 19.11 -5.91
C TYR A 374 19.05 18.77 -5.87
N LEU A 375 18.29 19.03 -6.95
CA LEU A 375 16.88 18.67 -7.03
C LEU A 375 16.66 17.14 -6.90
N GLN A 376 17.54 16.34 -7.50
CA GLN A 376 17.51 14.87 -7.36
C GLN A 376 17.78 14.42 -5.92
N LEU A 377 18.79 15.02 -5.25
CA LEU A 377 19.09 14.74 -3.85
C LEU A 377 17.90 15.10 -2.94
N GLN A 378 17.23 16.23 -3.19
CA GLN A 378 16.02 16.63 -2.48
C GLN A 378 14.90 15.59 -2.63
N ASN A 379 14.61 15.13 -3.85
CA ASN A 379 13.61 14.10 -4.08
C ASN A 379 13.95 12.79 -3.36
N GLN A 380 15.21 12.34 -3.47
CA GLN A 380 15.67 11.11 -2.81
C GLN A 380 15.57 11.21 -1.29
N TYR A 381 15.93 12.36 -0.71
CA TYR A 381 15.80 12.59 0.72
C TYR A 381 14.33 12.52 1.15
N GLN A 382 13.44 13.21 0.44
CA GLN A 382 12.02 13.24 0.74
C GLN A 382 11.38 11.85 0.64
N LYS A 383 11.78 11.04 -0.35
CA LYS A 383 11.35 9.64 -0.46
C LYS A 383 11.90 8.77 0.68
N ALA A 384 13.17 8.91 1.03
CA ALA A 384 13.75 8.19 2.16
C ALA A 384 13.00 8.52 3.47
N MET A 385 12.67 9.79 3.69
CA MET A 385 11.87 10.23 4.84
C MET A 385 10.43 9.67 4.79
N ALA A 386 9.78 9.67 3.62
CA ALA A 386 8.47 9.06 3.46
C ALA A 386 8.47 7.56 3.78
N GLN A 387 9.53 6.84 3.40
CA GLN A 387 9.70 5.42 3.70
C GLN A 387 10.01 5.16 5.19
N LEU A 388 10.86 5.99 5.81
CA LEU A 388 11.17 5.93 7.24
C LEU A 388 9.90 6.10 8.09
N TYR A 389 9.07 7.08 7.74
CA TYR A 389 7.83 7.40 8.46
C TYR A 389 6.59 6.75 7.85
N LYS A 390 6.74 5.73 6.98
CA LYS A 390 5.60 5.07 6.33
C LYS A 390 4.57 4.53 7.31
N TYR A 391 5.01 4.15 8.51
CA TYR A 391 4.16 3.65 9.59
C TYR A 391 3.13 4.68 10.11
N ARG A 392 3.27 5.96 9.73
CA ARG A 392 2.32 7.05 10.03
C ARG A 392 1.29 7.29 8.92
N LEU A 393 1.42 6.65 7.75
CA LEU A 393 0.44 6.64 6.65
C LEU A 393 -0.64 5.59 6.93
#